data_AF-G5AJJ1-F1
#
_entry.id   AF-G5AJJ1-F1
#
_cell.length_a   1.000
_cell.length_b   1.000
_cell.length_c   1.000
_cell.angle_alpha   90.00
_cell.angle_beta   90.00
_cell.angle_gamma   90.00
#
_symmetry.space_group_name_H-M   'P 1'
#
loop_
_entity.id
_entity.type
_entity.pdbx_description
1 polymer ?
#
loop_
_entity_poly.entity_id
_entity_poly.type
_entity_poly.pdbx_seq_one_letter_code
_entity_poly.pdbx_strand_id
1 'polypeptide(L)' 'KPSFAWTPRAAEVLLRLRYDTMRGWFQGTRSPKLLTAAWKMLAAETFRLGGLEVDAEQCKSKVCMMTNY' A
#
# COMPACT_ATOMS: atom_id res chain seq x y z
N LYS A 1 10.84 -16.71 14.66
CA LYS A 1 9.95 -15.58 14.26
C LYS A 1 9.20 -16.05 13.01
N PRO A 2 7.86 -16.03 12.97
CA PRO A 2 7.15 -16.36 11.74
C PRO A 2 7.58 -15.38 10.64
N SER A 3 7.75 -15.87 9.41
CA SER A 3 7.96 -15.01 8.24
C SER A 3 6.71 -14.17 8.00
N PHE A 4 6.90 -12.91 7.66
CA PHE A 4 5.80 -12.04 7.28
C PHE A 4 5.09 -12.60 6.04
N ALA A 5 3.76 -12.65 6.06
CA ALA A 5 2.94 -13.10 4.94
C ALA A 5 1.72 -12.18 4.78
N TRP A 6 1.41 -11.83 3.54
CA TRP A 6 0.19 -11.09 3.22
C TRP A 6 -1.04 -11.97 3.40
N THR A 7 -2.05 -11.45 4.11
CA THR A 7 -3.39 -12.05 4.07
C THR A 7 -4.11 -11.62 2.79
N PRO A 8 -5.02 -12.44 2.22
CA PRO A 8 -5.80 -12.05 1.04
C PRO A 8 -6.56 -10.75 1.25
N ARG A 9 -7.18 -10.57 2.42
CA ARG A 9 -7.91 -9.36 2.79
C ARG A 9 -7.02 -8.11 2.80
N ALA A 10 -5.85 -8.17 3.43
CA ALA A 10 -4.95 -7.02 3.48
C ALA A 10 -4.41 -6.66 2.09
N ALA A 11 -4.12 -7.66 1.26
CA ALA A 11 -3.70 -7.44 -0.13
C ALA A 11 -4.80 -6.78 -0.98
N GLU A 12 -6.05 -7.26 -0.87
CA GLU A 12 -7.19 -6.65 -1.57
C GLU A 12 -7.44 -5.21 -1.12
N VAL A 13 -7.41 -4.95 0.19
CA VAL A 13 -7.54 -3.62 0.77
C VAL A 13 -6.44 -2.68 0.24
N LEU A 14 -5.18 -3.12 0.26
CA LEU A 14 -4.04 -2.35 -0.25
C LEU A 14 -4.29 -1.89 -1.70
N LEU A 15 -4.74 -2.81 -2.57
CA LEU A 15 -4.95 -2.52 -3.98
C LEU A 15 -6.11 -1.54 -4.19
N ARG A 16 -7.25 -1.76 -3.55
CA ARG A 16 -8.39 -0.85 -3.61
C ARG A 16 -8.02 0.55 -3.14
N LEU A 17 -7.29 0.65 -2.02
CA LEU A 17 -6.82 1.95 -1.54
C LEU A 17 -5.86 2.60 -2.56
N ARG A 18 -4.91 1.83 -3.11
CA ARG A 18 -3.89 2.35 -4.03
C ARG A 18 -4.46 2.85 -5.35
N TYR A 19 -5.47 2.18 -5.89
CA TYR A 19 -5.97 2.40 -7.25
C TYR A 19 -7.35 3.08 -7.31
N ASP A 20 -8.14 3.00 -6.24
CA ASP A 20 -9.47 3.62 -6.18
C ASP A 20 -9.46 4.79 -5.19
N THR A 21 -9.46 4.52 -3.89
CA THR A 21 -9.71 5.52 -2.84
C THR A 21 -8.63 6.60 -2.76
N MET A 22 -7.35 6.20 -2.77
CA MET A 22 -6.20 7.10 -2.63
C MET A 22 -5.49 7.33 -3.96
N ARG A 23 -6.10 6.97 -5.09
CA ARG A 23 -5.50 7.09 -6.43
C ARG A 23 -4.89 8.47 -6.68
N GLY A 24 -5.62 9.54 -6.35
CA GLY A 24 -5.20 10.93 -6.56
C GLY A 24 -3.92 11.33 -5.81
N TRP A 25 -3.57 10.61 -4.75
CA TRP A 25 -2.38 10.85 -3.94
C TRP A 25 -1.11 10.36 -4.63
N PHE A 26 -1.25 9.42 -5.57
CA PHE A 26 -0.16 8.83 -6.33
C PHE A 26 -0.13 9.28 -7.80
N GLN A 27 -1.12 10.06 -8.25
CA GLN A 27 -1.20 10.56 -9.63
C GLN A 27 -0.55 11.94 -9.81
N GLY A 28 -0.12 12.21 -11.05
CA GLY A 28 0.52 13.46 -11.47
C GLY A 28 1.97 13.57 -11.04
N THR A 29 2.61 14.70 -11.34
CA THR A 29 3.97 14.99 -10.88
C THR A 29 3.93 15.22 -9.37
N ARG A 30 4.45 14.25 -8.60
CA ARG A 30 4.56 14.32 -7.15
C ARG A 30 6.02 14.39 -6.73
N SER A 31 6.33 15.24 -5.77
CA SER A 31 7.66 15.25 -5.16
C SER A 31 7.90 13.95 -4.38
N PRO A 32 9.15 13.49 -4.24
CA PRO A 32 9.47 12.30 -3.47
C PRO A 32 8.92 12.34 -2.04
N LYS A 33 8.93 13.51 -1.39
CA LYS A 33 8.37 13.71 -0.03
C LYS A 33 6.87 13.42 0.03
N LEU A 34 6.10 13.89 -0.96
CA LEU A 34 4.66 13.64 -1.03
C LEU A 34 4.36 12.16 -1.28
N LEU A 35 5.14 11.50 -2.14
CA LEU A 35 4.98 10.06 -2.37
C LEU A 35 5.30 9.25 -1.11
N THR A 36 6.35 9.59 -0.38
CA THR A 36 6.66 8.96 0.91
C THR A 36 5.51 9.11 1.91
N ALA A 37 4.91 10.30 2.01
CA ALA A 37 3.77 10.53 2.88
C ALA A 37 2.53 9.71 2.43
N ALA A 38 2.27 9.65 1.13
CA ALA A 38 1.17 8.86 0.57
C ALA A 38 1.33 7.36 0.87
N TRP A 39 2.54 6.81 0.70
CA TRP A 39 2.81 5.40 1.03
C TRP A 39 2.66 5.10 2.53
N LYS A 40 3.10 6.01 3.42
CA LYS A 40 2.90 5.87 4.87
C LYS A 40 1.41 5.86 5.23
N MET A 41 0.63 6.75 4.63
CA MET A 41 -0.81 6.78 4.90
C MET A 41 -1.53 5.54 4.33
N LEU A 42 -1.13 5.08 3.14
CA LEU A 42 -1.64 3.85 2.55
C LEU A 42 -1.40 2.63 3.45
N ALA A 43 -0.21 2.53 4.05
CA ALA A 43 0.14 1.46 4.97
C ALA A 43 -0.73 1.51 6.26
N ALA A 44 -0.88 2.70 6.85
CA ALA A 44 -1.75 2.89 8.02
C ALA A 44 -3.21 2.50 7.73
N GLU A 45 -3.72 2.89 6.57
CA GLU A 45 -5.09 2.59 6.17
C GLU A 45 -5.29 1.11 5.81
N THR A 46 -4.26 0.48 5.23
CA THR A 46 -4.24 -0.97 4.99
C THR A 46 -4.31 -1.74 6.30
N PHE A 47 -3.58 -1.31 7.33
CA PHE A 47 -3.70 -1.90 8.66
C PHE A 47 -5.11 -1.68 9.24
N ARG A 48 -5.62 -0.45 9.20
CA ARG A 48 -6.93 -0.09 9.76
C ARG A 48 -8.07 -0.94 9.18
N LEU A 49 -8.05 -1.21 7.87
CA LEU A 49 -9.13 -1.92 7.17
C LEU A 49 -8.87 -3.41 6.96
N GLY A 50 -7.60 -3.78 6.77
CA GLY A 50 -7.14 -5.14 6.45
C GLY A 50 -6.64 -5.94 7.65
N GLY A 51 -6.36 -5.27 8.77
CA GLY A 51 -5.94 -5.89 10.03
C GLY A 51 -4.51 -6.45 10.05
N LEU A 52 -3.72 -6.22 8.99
CA LEU A 52 -2.33 -6.64 8.91
C LEU A 52 -1.42 -5.41 9.04
N GLU A 53 -0.59 -5.41 10.07
CA GLU A 53 0.40 -4.35 10.27
C GLU A 53 1.47 -4.45 9.18
N VAL A 54 1.60 -3.38 8.39
CA VAL A 54 2.52 -3.29 7.25
C VAL A 54 3.17 -1.92 7.22
N ASP A 55 4.38 -1.86 6.68
CA ASP A 55 5.05 -0.60 6.39
C ASP A 55 4.91 -0.17 4.92
N ALA A 56 5.39 1.04 4.63
CA ALA A 56 5.35 1.64 3.30
C ALA A 56 6.12 0.81 2.24
N GLU A 57 7.24 0.20 2.59
CA GLU A 57 8.06 -0.57 1.66
C GLU A 57 7.44 -1.93 1.35
N GLN A 58 6.84 -2.59 2.35
CA GLN A 58 6.06 -3.81 2.16
C GLN A 58 4.88 -3.54 1.22
N CYS A 59 4.16 -2.43 1.40
CA CYS A 59 3.07 -2.02 0.51
C CYS A 59 3.57 -1.79 -0.92
N LYS A 60 4.67 -1.04 -1.08
CA LYS A 60 5.27 -0.73 -2.38
C LYS A 60 5.74 -1.99 -3.10
N SER A 61 6.43 -2.88 -2.39
CA SER A 61 6.90 -4.17 -2.90
C SER A 61 5.73 -5.04 -3.37
N LYS A 62 4.67 -5.14 -2.56
CA LYS A 62 3.47 -5.91 -2.91
C LYS A 62 2.79 -5.37 -4.16
N VAL A 63 2.60 -4.06 -4.27
CA VAL A 63 2.02 -3.43 -5.47
C VAL A 63 2.90 -3.70 -6.69
N CYS A 64 4.22 -3.53 -6.58
CA CYS A 64 5.17 -3.79 -7.67
C CYS A 64 5.07 -5.24 -8.18
N MET A 65 5.01 -6.23 -7.28
CA MET A 65 4.85 -7.63 -7.66
C MET A 65 3.52 -7.90 -8.38
N MET A 66 2.47 -7.14 -8.09
CA MET A 66 1.13 -7.35 -8.67
C MET A 66 0.89 -6.59 -9.96
N THR A 67 1.72 -5.59 -10.29
CA THR A 67 1.62 -4.81 -11.54
C THR A 67 2.58 -5.25 -12.64
N ASN A 68 3.51 -6.16 -12.36
CA ASN A 68 4.48 -6.67 -13.34
C ASN A 68 3.97 -7.89 -14.14
N TYR A 69 2.66 -7.99 -14.34
CA TYR A 69 2.01 -8.98 -15.21
C TYR A 69 1.12 -8.28 -16.24
#